data_AF-A0A448BN55-F1
#
_entry.id   AF-A0A448BN55-F1
#
_cell.length_a   1.000
_cell.length_b   1.000
_cell.length_c   1.000
_cell.angle_alpha   90.00
_cell.angle_beta   90.00
_cell.angle_gamma   90.00
#
_symmetry.space_group_name_H-M   'P 1'
#
loop_
_entity.id
_entity.type
_entity.pdbx_description
1 polymer ?
#
loop_
_entity_poly.entity_id
_entity_poly.type
_entity_poly.pdbx_seq_one_letter_code
_entity_poly.pdbx_strand_id
1 'polypeptide(L)'
;MDALLILGGLLLMVAGYIWVIVLAFGTGLLWGYGSLFPPVALAYIGVHWRTARKGVGLAALGCIPLVVGLALLASHDAARLEAILSLRWLKPEARPPAELAIALSGEFNGKPFAPQSGELIGGVLSLRQGHDFYAQRELQIRLPAQPLGALRLDVLPEDGGALPEVELSWLQPDQDLPEARRLLRGYTLHLDLRPKAPNRLEGEFHLSLPSDYRTTLSGHVELYTDRLRYRHGKVDLGYDSDDTLALVLRDYLQRRFASRDVSLVRAPSWRAASHARPLRIEALVAGQAQVLELTLEKNARREWTVRGDAFPALPAEPATVAAAAAPPEPQALPAPGNATLDLELVQVEPQRYSQRLVKATTVRGRIAEGRFTGLDSEGRLVIRREMPGAGEASYLLRPAEIARLELLER
;
A
#
# COMPACT_ATOMS: atom_id res chain seq x y z
N MET A 1 30.61 5.35 20.92
CA MET A 1 31.96 5.26 21.51
C MET A 1 32.69 4.00 21.01
N ASP A 2 32.00 2.88 20.89
CA ASP A 2 32.56 1.58 20.42
C ASP A 2 33.24 1.66 19.04
N ALA A 3 32.62 2.35 18.07
CA ALA A 3 33.19 2.54 16.73
C ALA A 3 34.52 3.31 16.74
N LEU A 4 34.71 4.25 17.68
CA LEU A 4 35.97 5.01 17.80
C LEU A 4 37.11 4.16 18.36
N LEU A 5 36.80 3.20 19.24
CA LEU A 5 37.79 2.25 19.76
C LEU A 5 38.24 1.27 18.68
N ILE A 6 37.29 0.75 17.88
CA ILE A 6 37.58 -0.12 16.74
C ILE A 6 38.43 0.62 15.70
N LEU A 7 38.02 1.85 15.32
CA LEU A 7 38.73 2.66 14.34
C LEU A 7 40.12 3.07 14.84
N GLY A 8 40.24 3.46 16.11
CA GLY A 8 41.52 3.81 16.74
C GLY A 8 42.48 2.63 16.80
N GLY A 9 42.00 1.43 17.14
CA GLY A 9 42.79 0.20 17.12
C GLY A 9 43.29 -0.17 15.73
N LEU A 10 42.41 -0.07 14.71
CA LEU A 10 42.77 -0.30 13.32
C LEU A 10 43.83 0.70 12.83
N LEU A 11 43.66 1.99 13.14
CA LEU A 11 44.59 3.04 12.74
C LEU A 11 45.96 2.85 13.39
N LEU A 12 46.01 2.40 14.64
CA LEU A 12 47.26 2.06 15.33
C LEU A 12 47.96 0.84 14.69
N MET A 13 47.19 -0.17 14.26
CA MET A 13 47.74 -1.32 13.51
C MET A 13 48.32 -0.89 12.16
N VAL A 14 47.61 -0.03 11.42
CA VAL A 14 48.09 0.52 10.15
C VAL A 14 49.35 1.37 10.36
N ALA A 15 49.38 2.23 11.38
CA ALA A 15 50.56 3.02 11.73
C ALA A 15 51.75 2.13 12.11
N GLY A 16 51.52 1.08 12.90
CA GLY A 16 52.54 0.08 13.23
C GLY A 16 53.06 -0.66 12.00
N TYR A 17 52.18 -1.01 11.05
CA TYR A 17 52.56 -1.66 9.80
C TYR A 17 53.36 -0.74 8.88
N ILE A 18 52.93 0.52 8.72
CA ILE A 18 53.69 1.54 7.97
C ILE A 18 55.08 1.73 8.61
N TRP A 19 55.17 1.73 9.94
CA TRP A 19 56.44 1.82 10.64
C TRP A 19 57.35 0.61 10.34
N VAL A 20 56.80 -0.61 10.25
CA VAL A 20 57.55 -1.80 9.81
C VAL A 20 58.06 -1.64 8.37
N ILE A 21 57.25 -1.10 7.46
CA ILE A 21 57.65 -0.83 6.07
C ILE A 21 58.80 0.19 6.02
N VAL A 22 58.70 1.29 6.78
CA VAL A 22 59.78 2.30 6.87
C VAL A 22 61.08 1.69 7.40
N LEU A 23 60.99 0.82 8.40
CA LEU A 23 62.15 0.07 8.90
C LEU A 23 62.71 -0.91 7.86
N ALA A 24 61.86 -1.54 7.04
CA ALA A 24 62.27 -2.43 5.97
C ALA A 24 63.03 -1.69 4.87
N PHE A 25 62.61 -0.48 4.50
CA PHE A 25 63.37 0.38 3.58
C PHE A 25 64.75 0.75 4.13
N GLY A 26 64.89 0.92 5.45
CA GLY A 26 66.17 1.18 6.11
C GLY A 26 67.15 0.00 6.10
N THR A 27 66.69 -1.22 5.83
CA THR A 27 67.55 -2.43 5.74
C THR A 27 67.84 -2.84 4.29
N GLY A 28 66.98 -2.47 3.34
CA GLY A 28 67.26 -2.59 1.90
C GLY A 28 66.04 -2.32 1.02
N LEU A 29 66.26 -1.86 -0.21
CA LEU A 29 65.19 -1.53 -1.15
C LEU A 29 64.30 -2.74 -1.49
N LEU A 30 64.88 -3.94 -1.61
CA LEU A 30 64.14 -5.17 -1.87
C LEU A 30 63.19 -5.54 -0.73
N TRP A 31 63.61 -5.33 0.53
CA TRP A 31 62.76 -5.56 1.69
C TRP A 31 61.66 -4.51 1.84
N GLY A 32 61.95 -3.24 1.50
CA GLY A 32 60.95 -2.17 1.48
C GLY A 32 59.82 -2.44 0.48
N TYR A 33 60.16 -2.67 -0.80
CA TYR A 33 59.16 -3.00 -1.82
C TYR A 33 58.46 -4.34 -1.57
N GLY A 34 59.21 -5.35 -1.12
CA GLY A 34 58.65 -6.65 -0.76
C GLY A 34 57.61 -6.53 0.36
N SER A 35 57.89 -5.74 1.41
CA SER A 35 57.03 -5.61 2.58
C SER A 35 55.71 -4.88 2.33
N LEU A 36 55.51 -4.29 1.14
CA LEU A 36 54.21 -3.80 0.70
C LEU A 36 53.20 -4.95 0.52
N PHE A 37 53.70 -6.17 0.27
CA PHE A 37 52.92 -7.39 0.28
C PHE A 37 52.94 -8.04 1.68
N PRO A 38 51.76 -8.35 2.27
CA PRO A 38 51.66 -8.94 3.60
C PRO A 38 52.54 -10.20 3.87
N PRO A 39 52.66 -11.18 2.95
CA PRO A 39 53.46 -12.37 3.22
C PRO A 39 54.96 -12.09 3.31
N VAL A 40 55.48 -11.12 2.57
CA VAL A 40 56.91 -10.76 2.61
C VAL A 40 57.22 -9.88 3.82
N ALA A 41 56.26 -9.05 4.26
CA ALA A 41 56.37 -8.33 5.52
C ALA A 41 56.49 -9.28 6.73
N LEU A 42 55.76 -10.40 6.73
CA LEU A 42 55.90 -11.45 7.75
C LEU A 42 57.28 -12.11 7.71
N ALA A 43 57.82 -12.40 6.52
CA ALA A 43 59.17 -12.91 6.36
C ALA A 43 60.23 -11.91 6.88
N TYR A 44 60.06 -10.62 6.60
CA TYR A 44 60.93 -9.56 7.11
C TYR A 44 60.90 -9.50 8.64
N ILE A 45 59.73 -9.57 9.25
CA ILE A 45 59.57 -9.59 10.71
C ILE A 45 60.29 -10.79 11.33
N GLY A 46 60.20 -11.98 10.70
CA GLY A 46 60.89 -13.18 11.16
C GLY A 46 62.41 -13.10 11.09
N VAL A 47 62.95 -12.59 9.97
CA VAL A 47 64.40 -12.49 9.73
C VAL A 47 65.03 -11.31 10.50
N HIS A 48 64.34 -10.17 10.55
CA HIS A 48 64.84 -8.91 11.13
C HIS A 48 64.09 -8.51 12.42
N TRP A 49 63.78 -9.49 13.27
CA TRP A 49 62.99 -9.32 14.49
C TRP A 49 63.48 -8.19 15.41
N ARG A 50 64.81 -8.08 15.60
CA ARG A 50 65.41 -7.05 16.48
C ARG A 50 65.07 -5.62 16.05
N THR A 51 64.91 -5.41 14.75
CA THR A 51 64.57 -4.11 14.15
C THR A 51 63.06 -3.93 14.07
N ALA A 52 62.34 -4.96 13.62
CA ALA A 52 60.90 -4.93 13.41
C ALA A 52 60.06 -4.87 14.70
N ARG A 53 60.60 -5.33 15.85
CA ARG A 53 59.87 -5.40 17.14
C ARG A 53 59.22 -4.08 17.58
N LYS A 54 59.77 -2.92 17.18
CA LYS A 54 59.22 -1.60 17.52
C LYS A 54 57.89 -1.34 16.80
N GLY A 55 57.85 -1.62 15.49
CA GLY A 55 56.61 -1.48 14.70
C GLY A 55 55.60 -2.57 15.03
N VAL A 56 56.06 -3.80 15.28
CA VAL A 56 55.20 -4.91 15.72
C VAL A 56 54.60 -4.63 17.10
N GLY A 57 55.35 -4.06 18.04
CA GLY A 57 54.84 -3.67 19.36
C GLY A 57 53.74 -2.60 19.27
N LEU A 58 53.90 -1.62 18.37
CA LEU A 58 52.87 -0.62 18.11
C LEU A 58 51.62 -1.25 17.48
N ALA A 59 51.79 -2.16 16.52
CA ALA A 59 50.65 -2.87 15.92
C ALA A 59 49.93 -3.76 16.94
N ALA A 60 50.67 -4.47 17.80
CA ALA A 60 50.11 -5.31 18.85
C ALA A 60 49.32 -4.50 19.90
N LEU A 61 49.76 -3.28 20.20
CA LEU A 61 49.04 -2.36 21.08
C LEU A 61 47.66 -1.99 20.49
N GLY A 62 47.50 -1.99 19.17
CA GLY A 62 46.25 -1.72 18.46
C GLY A 62 45.24 -2.87 18.55
N CYS A 63 45.70 -4.10 18.79
CA CYS A 63 44.83 -5.27 18.97
C CYS A 63 43.96 -5.15 20.23
N ILE A 64 44.48 -4.53 21.30
CA ILE A 64 43.76 -4.39 22.58
C ILE A 64 42.47 -3.56 22.41
N PRO A 65 42.50 -2.30 21.93
CA PRO A 65 41.29 -1.52 21.72
C PRO A 65 40.40 -2.09 20.61
N LEU A 66 40.96 -2.81 19.62
CA LEU A 66 40.19 -3.50 18.59
C LEU A 66 39.33 -4.62 19.19
N VAL A 67 39.93 -5.52 19.98
CA VAL A 67 39.23 -6.64 20.62
C VAL A 67 38.21 -6.14 21.65
N VAL A 68 38.58 -5.14 22.45
CA VAL A 68 37.66 -4.52 23.42
C VAL A 68 36.50 -3.83 22.69
N GLY A 69 36.77 -3.08 21.61
CA GLY A 69 35.74 -2.43 20.81
C GLY A 69 34.79 -3.42 20.14
N LEU A 70 35.30 -4.53 19.61
CA LEU A 70 34.48 -5.61 19.05
C LEU A 70 33.66 -6.35 20.11
N ALA A 71 34.22 -6.60 21.30
CA ALA A 71 33.50 -7.24 22.40
C ALA A 71 32.38 -6.35 22.95
N LEU A 72 32.63 -5.05 23.10
CA LEU A 72 31.60 -4.08 23.46
C LEU A 72 30.51 -3.99 22.38
N LEU A 73 30.89 -3.93 21.11
CA LEU A 73 29.94 -3.95 20.00
C LEU A 73 29.10 -5.24 19.99
N ALA A 74 29.71 -6.40 20.27
CA ALA A 74 28.99 -7.67 20.36
C ALA A 74 27.99 -7.70 21.53
N SER A 75 28.34 -7.07 22.66
CA SER A 75 27.45 -6.97 23.82
C SER A 75 26.29 -5.97 23.61
N HIS A 76 26.52 -4.91 22.85
CA HIS A 76 25.51 -3.88 22.61
C HIS A 76 24.63 -4.17 21.38
N ASP A 77 25.21 -4.70 20.30
CA ASP A 77 24.53 -4.89 19.01
C ASP A 77 25.19 -6.05 18.22
N ALA A 78 24.83 -7.28 18.60
CA ALA A 78 25.33 -8.50 17.95
C ALA A 78 25.01 -8.54 16.44
N ALA A 79 23.92 -7.91 16.00
CA ALA A 79 23.52 -7.86 14.60
C ALA A 79 24.47 -6.99 13.76
N ARG A 80 24.98 -5.86 14.30
CA ARG A 80 26.01 -5.05 13.63
C ARG A 80 27.34 -5.79 13.49
N LEU A 81 27.75 -6.52 14.53
CA LEU A 81 28.97 -7.34 14.48
C LEU A 81 28.85 -8.41 13.36
N GLU A 82 27.70 -9.09 13.30
CA GLU A 82 27.41 -10.08 12.26
C GLU A 82 27.43 -9.44 10.87
N ALA A 83 26.88 -8.23 10.68
CA ALA A 83 26.89 -7.51 9.41
C ALA A 83 28.31 -7.15 8.93
N ILE A 84 29.20 -6.76 9.85
CA ILE A 84 30.61 -6.45 9.56
C ILE A 84 31.37 -7.73 9.18
N LEU A 85 31.22 -8.80 9.97
CA LEU A 85 31.93 -10.08 9.77
C LEU A 85 31.44 -10.85 8.54
N SER A 86 30.14 -10.80 8.26
CA SER A 86 29.53 -11.49 7.11
C SER A 86 29.79 -10.79 5.77
N LEU A 87 30.52 -9.66 5.78
CA LEU A 87 30.77 -8.82 4.61
C LEU A 87 29.46 -8.44 3.89
N ARG A 88 28.33 -8.43 4.60
CA ARG A 88 27.02 -8.11 4.03
C ARG A 88 26.97 -6.69 3.49
N TRP A 89 27.74 -5.77 4.07
CA TRP A 89 27.94 -4.42 3.57
C TRP A 89 28.60 -4.36 2.17
N LEU A 90 29.28 -5.43 1.75
CA LEU A 90 29.91 -5.55 0.43
C LEU A 90 28.98 -6.20 -0.61
N LYS A 91 27.95 -6.92 -0.17
CA LYS A 91 26.95 -7.49 -1.07
C LYS A 91 25.91 -6.41 -1.33
N PRO A 92 25.72 -5.97 -2.59
CA PRO A 92 24.53 -5.20 -2.93
C PRO A 92 23.35 -6.03 -2.45
N GLU A 93 22.56 -5.47 -1.55
CA GLU A 93 21.39 -6.14 -1.02
C GLU A 93 20.58 -6.62 -2.22
N ALA A 94 20.40 -7.95 -2.33
CA ALA A 94 19.84 -8.57 -3.51
C ALA A 94 18.45 -7.97 -3.73
N ARG A 95 18.37 -7.07 -4.71
CA ARG A 95 17.18 -6.30 -5.04
C ARG A 95 16.08 -7.34 -5.27
N PRO A 96 15.07 -7.45 -4.39
CA PRO A 96 14.01 -8.41 -4.62
C PRO A 96 13.42 -8.10 -6.00
N PRO A 97 13.09 -9.14 -6.80
CA PRO A 97 12.54 -8.93 -8.13
C PRO A 97 11.34 -7.99 -8.00
N ALA A 98 11.27 -6.98 -8.88
CA ALA A 98 10.16 -6.03 -8.89
C ALA A 98 8.86 -6.82 -9.06
N GLU A 99 8.07 -6.91 -7.99
CA GLU A 99 6.82 -7.68 -7.96
C GLU A 99 5.74 -7.03 -8.83
N LEU A 100 5.93 -5.74 -9.13
CA LEU A 100 5.11 -4.89 -9.98
C LEU A 100 5.86 -4.53 -11.26
N ALA A 101 5.17 -4.62 -12.39
CA ALA A 101 5.66 -4.18 -13.69
C ALA A 101 5.48 -2.66 -13.84
N ILE A 102 6.36 -1.88 -13.21
CA ILE A 102 6.36 -0.42 -13.34
C ILE A 102 7.40 0.00 -14.38
N ALA A 103 6.94 0.58 -15.47
CA ALA A 103 7.75 1.13 -16.56
C ALA A 103 7.49 2.63 -16.68
N LEU A 104 7.86 3.37 -15.64
CA LEU A 104 7.83 4.82 -15.62
C LEU A 104 9.14 5.42 -16.10
N SER A 105 9.02 6.49 -16.86
CA SER A 105 10.13 7.28 -17.39
C SER A 105 9.92 8.76 -17.05
N GLY A 106 11.03 9.49 -16.92
CA GLY A 106 11.04 10.93 -16.71
C GLY A 106 11.78 11.36 -15.45
N GLU A 107 11.46 12.57 -15.00
CA GLU A 107 12.17 13.26 -13.93
C GLU A 107 11.25 13.51 -12.74
N PHE A 108 11.84 13.44 -11.55
CA PHE A 108 11.26 13.83 -10.27
C PHE A 108 12.26 14.78 -9.60
N ASN A 109 11.87 16.05 -9.45
CA ASN A 109 12.75 17.10 -8.92
C ASN A 109 14.12 17.14 -9.65
N GLY A 110 14.09 17.05 -10.99
CA GLY A 110 15.26 17.08 -11.86
C GLY A 110 16.18 15.85 -11.78
N LYS A 111 15.73 14.76 -11.15
CA LYS A 111 16.47 13.49 -11.06
C LYS A 111 15.63 12.35 -11.65
N PRO A 112 16.25 11.32 -12.25
CA PRO A 112 15.50 10.18 -12.77
C PRO A 112 14.75 9.47 -11.64
N PHE A 113 13.50 9.12 -11.91
CA PHE A 113 12.62 8.43 -10.97
C PHE A 113 12.20 7.08 -11.52
N ALA A 114 12.61 6.03 -10.82
CA ALA A 114 12.28 4.64 -11.15
C ALA A 114 11.67 3.99 -9.90
N PRO A 115 10.36 4.18 -9.66
CA PRO A 115 9.69 3.61 -8.50
C PRO A 115 9.71 2.09 -8.55
N GLN A 116 9.89 1.45 -7.39
CA GLN A 116 9.86 -0.01 -7.27
C GLN A 116 8.57 -0.53 -6.63
N SER A 117 7.83 0.33 -5.95
CA SER A 117 6.52 0.00 -5.40
C SER A 117 5.46 1.03 -5.78
N GLY A 118 4.24 0.52 -5.92
CA GLY A 118 3.06 1.29 -6.27
C GLY A 118 1.84 0.77 -5.52
N GLU A 119 1.08 1.65 -4.89
CA GLU A 119 -0.13 1.31 -4.14
C GLU A 119 -1.23 2.34 -4.42
N LEU A 120 -2.50 1.92 -4.47
CA LEU A 120 -3.68 2.77 -4.48
C LEU A 120 -4.63 2.31 -3.38
N ILE A 121 -4.49 2.89 -2.19
CA ILE A 121 -5.20 2.45 -0.98
C ILE A 121 -5.81 3.66 -0.29
N GLY A 122 -7.08 3.55 0.10
CA GLY A 122 -7.79 4.64 0.80
C GLY A 122 -7.87 5.93 0.00
N GLY A 123 -7.93 5.84 -1.33
CA GLY A 123 -7.93 7.00 -2.23
C GLY A 123 -6.57 7.65 -2.43
N VAL A 124 -5.47 7.09 -1.91
CA VAL A 124 -4.12 7.62 -2.10
C VAL A 124 -3.32 6.70 -3.02
N LEU A 125 -2.92 7.22 -4.18
CA LEU A 125 -1.95 6.60 -5.06
C LEU A 125 -0.55 6.96 -4.54
N SER A 126 0.29 5.97 -4.24
CA SER A 126 1.67 6.16 -3.82
C SER A 126 2.61 5.42 -4.77
N LEU A 127 3.62 6.10 -5.29
CA LEU A 127 4.74 5.51 -6.02
C LEU A 127 6.02 5.81 -5.25
N ARG A 128 6.78 4.78 -4.88
CA ARG A 128 7.95 4.93 -4.00
C ARG A 128 9.20 4.36 -4.65
N GLN A 129 10.30 5.10 -4.49
CA GLN A 129 11.64 4.68 -4.83
C GLN A 129 12.48 4.55 -3.56
N GLY A 130 13.00 3.36 -3.30
CA GLY A 130 13.78 3.03 -2.10
C GLY A 130 13.06 2.00 -1.21
N HIS A 131 13.86 1.28 -0.41
CA HIS A 131 13.38 0.23 0.49
C HIS A 131 13.57 0.60 1.98
N ASP A 132 14.17 1.77 2.25
CA ASP A 132 14.39 2.28 3.60
C ASP A 132 13.09 2.83 4.20
N PHE A 133 13.10 3.08 5.51
CA PHE A 133 11.95 3.64 6.24
C PHE A 133 11.45 4.95 5.60
N TYR A 134 12.37 5.77 5.10
CA TYR A 134 12.09 6.91 4.24
C TYR A 134 12.37 6.51 2.79
N ALA A 135 11.36 6.70 1.93
CA ALA A 135 11.60 6.58 0.50
C ALA A 135 12.60 7.66 0.07
N GLN A 136 13.54 7.31 -0.81
CA GLN A 136 14.47 8.29 -1.38
C GLN A 136 13.70 9.32 -2.20
N ARG A 137 12.66 8.87 -2.92
CA ARG A 137 11.68 9.70 -3.62
C ARG A 137 10.32 9.02 -3.53
N GLU A 138 9.28 9.78 -3.26
CA GLU A 138 7.90 9.30 -3.17
C GLU A 138 6.97 10.33 -3.81
N LEU A 139 6.09 9.84 -4.68
CA LEU A 139 4.98 10.58 -5.23
C LEU A 139 3.71 10.07 -4.56
N GLN A 140 2.91 10.97 -3.99
CA GLN A 140 1.56 10.67 -3.52
C GLN A 140 0.54 11.50 -4.29
N ILE A 141 -0.56 10.87 -4.71
CA ILE A 141 -1.70 11.55 -5.32
C ILE A 141 -2.94 11.15 -4.51
N ARG A 142 -3.52 12.11 -3.80
CA ARG A 142 -4.75 11.91 -3.03
C ARG A 142 -5.93 12.20 -3.95
N LEU A 143 -6.68 11.18 -4.31
CA LEU A 143 -7.89 11.29 -5.12
C LEU A 143 -9.05 11.83 -4.25
N PRO A 144 -9.99 12.60 -4.83
CA PRO A 144 -11.15 13.13 -4.10
C PRO A 144 -12.12 12.03 -3.64
N ALA A 145 -12.13 10.88 -4.31
CA ALA A 145 -12.92 9.71 -3.96
C ALA A 145 -12.11 8.42 -4.18
N GLN A 146 -12.40 7.38 -3.41
CA GLN A 146 -11.77 6.08 -3.59
C GLN A 146 -12.41 5.37 -4.80
N PRO A 147 -11.62 4.97 -5.82
CA PRO A 147 -12.16 4.29 -6.99
C PRO A 147 -12.60 2.86 -6.65
N LEU A 148 -13.74 2.46 -7.20
CA LEU A 148 -14.28 1.10 -7.14
C LEU A 148 -14.02 0.41 -8.49
N GLY A 149 -12.84 -0.18 -8.65
CA GLY A 149 -12.44 -0.88 -9.88
C GLY A 149 -11.58 -0.02 -10.80
N ALA A 150 -11.97 0.09 -12.08
CA ALA A 150 -11.20 0.86 -13.06
C ALA A 150 -11.15 2.35 -12.68
N LEU A 151 -9.98 2.97 -12.83
CA LEU A 151 -9.76 4.38 -12.55
C LEU A 151 -9.37 5.07 -13.86
N ARG A 152 -10.25 5.96 -14.33
CA ARG A 152 -9.93 6.90 -15.40
C ARG A 152 -10.08 8.32 -14.90
N LEU A 153 -9.01 9.11 -15.01
CA LEU A 153 -8.98 10.47 -14.52
C LEU A 153 -8.10 11.32 -15.42
N ASP A 154 -8.65 12.45 -15.85
CA ASP A 154 -7.98 13.47 -16.64
C ASP A 154 -8.10 14.81 -15.89
N VAL A 155 -6.97 15.46 -15.63
CA VAL A 155 -6.89 16.77 -14.98
C VAL A 155 -5.95 17.65 -15.79
N LEU A 156 -6.43 18.84 -16.15
CA LEU A 156 -5.69 19.88 -16.82
C LEU A 156 -5.35 21.04 -15.84
N PRO A 157 -4.34 21.87 -16.15
CA PRO A 157 -3.88 22.92 -15.23
C PRO A 157 -4.95 23.95 -14.83
N GLU A 158 -5.89 24.24 -15.73
CA GLU A 158 -6.95 25.24 -15.56
C GLU A 158 -8.26 24.66 -14.99
N ASP A 159 -8.31 23.33 -14.77
CA ASP A 159 -9.48 22.69 -14.20
C ASP A 159 -9.70 23.19 -12.76
N GLY A 160 -10.98 23.27 -12.37
CA GLY A 160 -11.40 23.70 -11.04
C GLY A 160 -12.22 22.63 -10.32
N GLY A 161 -12.49 22.87 -9.03
CA GLY A 161 -13.32 21.98 -8.19
C GLY A 161 -12.51 21.03 -7.32
N ALA A 162 -13.07 19.85 -7.04
CA ALA A 162 -12.45 18.83 -6.21
C ALA A 162 -11.41 18.03 -7.02
N LEU A 163 -10.22 18.60 -7.18
CA LEU A 163 -9.10 17.97 -7.87
C LEU A 163 -8.28 17.11 -6.91
N PRO A 164 -7.51 16.14 -7.44
CA PRO A 164 -6.52 15.43 -6.64
C PRO A 164 -5.48 16.35 -6.01
N GLU A 165 -4.89 15.91 -4.90
CA GLU A 165 -3.75 16.59 -4.31
C GLU A 165 -2.48 15.81 -4.63
N VAL A 166 -1.49 16.47 -5.25
CA VAL A 166 -0.20 15.88 -5.59
C VAL A 166 0.83 16.28 -4.55
N GLU A 167 1.49 15.32 -3.94
CA GLU A 167 2.58 15.52 -2.99
C GLU A 167 3.84 14.81 -3.48
N LEU A 168 4.94 15.56 -3.52
CA LEU A 168 6.27 15.09 -3.81
C LEU A 168 7.07 15.05 -2.51
N SER A 169 7.68 13.92 -2.20
CA SER A 169 8.55 13.75 -1.05
C SER A 169 9.90 13.21 -1.49
N TRP A 170 11.01 13.78 -1.00
CA TRP A 170 12.36 13.27 -1.30
C TRP A 170 13.34 13.49 -0.16
N LEU A 171 14.29 12.58 -0.03
CA LEU A 171 15.39 12.68 0.92
C LEU A 171 16.61 13.31 0.24
N GLN A 172 17.16 14.38 0.82
CA GLN A 172 18.43 14.93 0.39
C GLN A 172 19.60 14.14 1.00
N PRO A 173 20.77 14.04 0.32
CA PRO A 173 21.91 13.26 0.83
C PRO A 173 22.40 13.65 2.22
N ASP A 174 22.26 14.93 2.60
CA ASP A 174 22.78 15.48 3.86
C ASP A 174 21.67 15.68 4.91
N GLN A 175 20.45 15.20 4.66
CA GLN A 175 19.32 15.35 5.57
C GLN A 175 18.79 13.99 6.03
N ASP A 176 18.42 13.91 7.31
CA ASP A 176 17.79 12.71 7.90
C ASP A 176 16.26 12.68 7.70
N LEU A 177 15.66 13.79 7.28
CA LEU A 177 14.23 13.93 7.06
C LEU A 177 13.93 14.30 5.61
N PRO A 178 12.84 13.78 5.03
CA PRO A 178 12.46 14.11 3.67
C PRO A 178 11.83 15.51 3.60
N GLU A 179 12.09 16.20 2.49
CA GLU A 179 11.37 17.42 2.10
C GLU A 179 10.10 17.02 1.35
N ALA A 180 8.98 17.66 1.70
CA ALA A 180 7.69 17.46 1.05
C ALA A 180 7.19 18.74 0.40
N ARG A 181 6.72 18.64 -0.85
CA ARG A 181 6.04 19.72 -1.56
C ARG A 181 4.69 19.26 -2.08
N ARG A 182 3.68 20.09 -1.87
CA ARG A 182 2.28 19.77 -2.18
C ARG A 182 1.74 20.75 -3.21
N LEU A 183 1.01 20.21 -4.18
CA LEU A 183 0.35 20.92 -5.25
C LEU A 183 -1.13 20.55 -5.25
N LEU A 184 -1.98 21.57 -5.21
CA LEU A 184 -3.44 21.42 -5.25
C LEU A 184 -4.02 21.65 -6.65
N ARG A 185 -3.24 22.28 -7.55
CA ARG A 185 -3.67 22.68 -8.90
C ARG A 185 -2.48 23.05 -9.79
N GLY A 186 -2.75 23.36 -11.06
CA GLY A 186 -1.74 23.83 -12.02
C GLY A 186 -0.84 22.72 -12.56
N TYR A 187 -1.29 21.47 -12.50
CA TYR A 187 -0.59 20.31 -13.02
C TYR A 187 -1.48 19.57 -14.04
N THR A 188 -0.86 18.75 -14.87
CA THR A 188 -1.57 17.80 -15.75
C THR A 188 -1.45 16.40 -15.18
N LEU A 189 -2.57 15.69 -15.04
CA LEU A 189 -2.60 14.30 -14.58
C LEU A 189 -3.52 13.50 -15.50
N HIS A 190 -3.01 12.40 -16.03
CA HIS A 190 -3.78 11.40 -16.74
C HIS A 190 -3.54 10.04 -16.12
N LEU A 191 -4.63 9.36 -15.76
CA LEU A 191 -4.66 8.00 -15.25
C LEU A 191 -5.68 7.21 -16.08
N ASP A 192 -5.27 6.08 -16.66
CA ASP A 192 -6.17 5.07 -17.23
C ASP A 192 -5.73 3.69 -16.71
N LEU A 193 -6.27 3.30 -15.56
CA LEU A 193 -5.92 2.08 -14.84
C LEU A 193 -7.07 1.09 -14.84
N ARG A 194 -6.77 -0.18 -15.12
CA ARG A 194 -7.73 -1.28 -15.20
C ARG A 194 -7.46 -2.34 -14.14
N PRO A 195 -8.50 -2.97 -13.57
CA PRO A 195 -8.34 -4.05 -12.61
C PRO A 195 -7.61 -5.25 -13.21
N LYS A 196 -6.63 -5.75 -12.47
CA LYS A 196 -5.91 -6.97 -12.74
C LYS A 196 -5.88 -7.85 -11.50
N ALA A 197 -6.39 -9.06 -11.64
CA ALA A 197 -6.40 -10.02 -10.55
C ALA A 197 -4.97 -10.34 -10.07
N PRO A 198 -4.76 -10.61 -8.77
CA PRO A 198 -5.79 -10.71 -7.73
C PRO A 198 -6.15 -9.38 -7.04
N ASN A 199 -5.20 -8.45 -6.92
CA ASN A 199 -5.36 -7.21 -6.14
C ASN A 199 -4.55 -6.04 -6.75
N ARG A 200 -4.57 -5.92 -8.08
CA ARG A 200 -3.76 -4.95 -8.80
C ARG A 200 -4.58 -4.07 -9.72
N LEU A 201 -4.03 -2.91 -10.02
CA LEU A 201 -4.45 -2.02 -11.10
C LEU A 201 -3.26 -1.82 -12.02
N GLU A 202 -3.47 -1.96 -13.32
CA GLU A 202 -2.43 -1.71 -14.32
C GLU A 202 -2.92 -0.74 -15.38
N GLY A 203 -2.02 0.09 -15.92
CA GLY A 203 -2.38 1.01 -16.99
C GLY A 203 -1.45 2.18 -17.15
N GLU A 204 -1.93 3.18 -17.88
CA GLU A 204 -1.16 4.35 -18.26
C GLU A 204 -1.20 5.43 -17.18
N PHE A 205 -0.04 6.03 -16.97
CA PHE A 205 0.18 7.10 -16.01
C PHE A 205 0.94 8.24 -16.68
N HIS A 206 0.42 9.45 -16.55
CA HIS A 206 1.13 10.66 -16.94
C HIS A 206 0.90 11.77 -15.91
N LEU A 207 1.99 12.36 -15.43
CA LEU A 207 1.97 13.52 -14.54
C LEU A 207 3.00 14.54 -15.04
N SER A 208 2.56 15.78 -15.26
CA SER A 208 3.44 16.90 -15.55
C SER A 208 3.15 18.06 -14.61
N LEU A 209 4.18 18.51 -13.90
CA LEU A 209 4.10 19.61 -12.94
C LEU A 209 4.69 20.90 -13.54
N PRO A 210 4.40 22.09 -12.96
CA PRO A 210 5.06 23.33 -13.35
C PRO A 210 6.59 23.24 -13.32
N SER A 211 7.25 24.05 -14.14
CA SER A 211 8.71 24.02 -14.37
C SER A 211 9.55 24.10 -13.09
N ASP A 212 9.07 24.80 -12.06
CA ASP A 212 9.76 24.98 -10.77
C ASP A 212 9.96 23.66 -10.01
N TYR A 213 9.14 22.65 -10.31
CA TYR A 213 9.22 21.33 -9.70
C TYR A 213 10.11 20.37 -10.47
N ARG A 214 10.40 20.64 -11.75
CA ARG A 214 11.20 19.76 -12.63
C ARG A 214 10.75 18.29 -12.54
N THR A 215 9.45 18.07 -12.59
CA THR A 215 8.84 16.75 -12.47
C THR A 215 7.92 16.50 -13.66
N THR A 216 8.23 15.46 -14.42
CA THR A 216 7.39 14.94 -15.50
C THR A 216 7.60 13.44 -15.53
N LEU A 217 6.53 12.69 -15.37
CA LEU A 217 6.54 11.24 -15.24
C LEU A 217 5.53 10.67 -16.23
N SER A 218 5.93 9.66 -16.99
CA SER A 218 5.08 9.06 -18.02
C SER A 218 5.43 7.60 -18.23
N GLY A 219 4.40 6.78 -18.47
CA GLY A 219 4.55 5.39 -18.85
C GLY A 219 3.52 4.49 -18.18
N HIS A 220 3.89 3.24 -18.03
CA HIS A 220 3.00 2.21 -17.51
C HIS A 220 3.26 1.95 -16.03
N VAL A 221 2.19 1.79 -15.25
CA VAL A 221 2.27 1.48 -13.82
C VAL A 221 1.43 0.27 -13.48
N GLU A 222 1.92 -0.51 -12.51
CA GLU A 222 1.14 -1.53 -11.82
C GLU A 222 1.11 -1.16 -10.33
N LEU A 223 -0.09 -1.11 -9.74
CA LEU A 223 -0.34 -0.67 -8.37
C LEU A 223 -1.08 -1.75 -7.61
N TYR A 224 -0.77 -1.92 -6.33
CA TYR A 224 -1.59 -2.75 -5.44
C TYR A 224 -2.84 -2.01 -4.93
N THR A 225 -3.98 -2.69 -4.88
CA THR A 225 -5.23 -2.15 -4.30
C THR A 225 -5.38 -2.41 -2.81
N ASP A 226 -4.56 -3.32 -2.27
CA ASP A 226 -4.46 -3.64 -0.86
C ASP A 226 -3.02 -4.10 -0.52
N ARG A 227 -2.73 -4.31 0.75
CA ARG A 227 -1.41 -4.75 1.23
C ARG A 227 -1.28 -6.26 1.32
N LEU A 228 -2.18 -7.02 0.70
CA LEU A 228 -2.00 -8.46 0.56
C LEU A 228 -0.94 -8.74 -0.51
N ARG A 229 -0.13 -9.77 -0.26
CA ARG A 229 0.87 -10.27 -1.21
C ARG A 229 0.55 -11.71 -1.52
N TYR A 230 0.91 -12.16 -2.72
CA TYR A 230 0.55 -13.48 -3.21
C TYR A 230 1.80 -14.27 -3.57
N ARG A 231 1.90 -15.50 -3.08
CA ARG A 231 2.94 -16.47 -3.45
C ARG A 231 2.28 -17.73 -3.99
N HIS A 232 2.65 -18.13 -5.20
CA HIS A 232 2.08 -19.30 -5.88
C HIS A 232 0.54 -19.27 -5.96
N GLY A 233 -0.03 -18.08 -6.23
CA GLY A 233 -1.48 -17.88 -6.34
C GLY A 233 -2.25 -17.91 -5.01
N LYS A 234 -1.57 -18.04 -3.87
CA LYS A 234 -2.18 -17.96 -2.52
C LYS A 234 -1.69 -16.72 -1.79
N VAL A 235 -2.51 -16.18 -0.89
CA VAL A 235 -2.10 -15.06 -0.04
C VAL A 235 -0.92 -15.49 0.85
N ASP A 236 0.13 -14.67 0.86
CA ASP A 236 1.29 -14.82 1.72
C ASP A 236 0.96 -14.35 3.14
N LEU A 237 0.54 -15.30 3.98
CA LEU A 237 0.25 -15.04 5.39
C LEU A 237 1.51 -14.69 6.21
N GLY A 238 2.71 -14.82 5.64
CA GLY A 238 3.96 -14.38 6.27
C GLY A 238 4.29 -12.90 6.05
N TYR A 239 3.59 -12.22 5.14
CA TYR A 239 3.82 -10.81 4.83
C TYR A 239 3.29 -9.91 5.94
N ASP A 240 4.15 -8.99 6.41
CA ASP A 240 3.84 -8.08 7.51
C ASP A 240 3.03 -6.88 7.01
N SER A 241 1.71 -6.99 7.07
CA SER A 241 0.78 -5.91 6.75
C SER A 241 -0.48 -5.95 7.59
N ASP A 242 -1.13 -4.80 7.74
CA ASP A 242 -2.40 -4.68 8.45
C ASP A 242 -3.50 -5.51 7.76
N ASP A 243 -3.48 -5.59 6.42
CA ASP A 243 -4.45 -6.36 5.63
C ASP A 243 -4.25 -7.87 5.80
N THR A 244 -2.99 -8.34 5.89
CA THR A 244 -2.68 -9.75 6.19
C THR A 244 -3.26 -10.12 7.56
N LEU A 245 -3.08 -9.27 8.57
CA LEU A 245 -3.65 -9.52 9.90
C LEU A 245 -5.17 -9.46 9.92
N ALA A 246 -5.75 -8.50 9.21
CA ALA A 246 -7.20 -8.40 9.06
C ALA A 246 -7.79 -9.67 8.43
N LEU A 247 -7.11 -10.24 7.43
CA LEU A 247 -7.49 -11.51 6.81
C LEU A 247 -7.42 -12.67 7.80
N VAL A 248 -6.30 -12.82 8.52
CA VAL A 248 -6.10 -13.88 9.54
C VAL A 248 -7.14 -13.77 10.65
N LEU A 249 -7.41 -12.57 11.15
CA LEU A 249 -8.43 -12.35 12.18
C LEU A 249 -9.83 -12.64 11.67
N ARG A 250 -10.17 -12.21 10.45
CA ARG A 250 -11.48 -12.48 9.86
C ARG A 250 -11.70 -13.98 9.71
N ASP A 251 -10.75 -14.71 9.15
CA ASP A 251 -10.80 -16.17 9.03
C ASP A 251 -10.97 -16.84 10.41
N TYR A 252 -10.17 -16.45 11.39
CA TYR A 252 -10.28 -16.97 12.76
C TYR A 252 -11.66 -16.71 13.39
N LEU A 253 -12.17 -15.47 13.30
CA LEU A 253 -13.46 -15.10 13.86
C LEU A 253 -14.61 -15.83 13.14
N GLN A 254 -14.51 -15.99 11.82
CA GLN A 254 -15.49 -16.74 11.06
C GLN A 254 -15.56 -18.21 11.53
N ARG A 255 -14.40 -18.86 11.72
CA ARG A 255 -14.32 -20.22 12.26
C ARG A 255 -14.80 -20.31 13.72
N ARG A 256 -14.39 -19.36 14.57
CA ARG A 256 -14.75 -19.32 15.99
C ARG A 256 -16.25 -19.17 16.22
N PHE A 257 -16.92 -18.32 15.44
CA PHE A 257 -18.34 -18.05 15.60
C PHE A 257 -19.22 -18.83 14.61
N ALA A 258 -18.61 -19.71 13.80
CA ALA A 258 -19.29 -20.45 12.74
C ALA A 258 -20.16 -19.56 11.82
N SER A 259 -19.72 -18.33 11.58
CA SER A 259 -20.46 -17.32 10.80
C SER A 259 -19.55 -16.72 9.74
N ARG A 260 -20.06 -16.52 8.52
CA ARG A 260 -19.32 -15.83 7.46
C ARG A 260 -19.48 -14.32 7.50
N ASP A 261 -20.55 -13.84 8.12
CA ASP A 261 -20.82 -12.42 8.33
C ASP A 261 -19.97 -11.89 9.48
N VAL A 262 -18.73 -11.54 9.14
CA VAL A 262 -17.74 -10.99 10.07
C VAL A 262 -17.06 -9.78 9.43
N SER A 263 -17.18 -8.64 10.09
CA SER A 263 -16.45 -7.42 9.73
C SER A 263 -15.68 -6.89 10.93
N LEU A 264 -14.42 -6.51 10.72
CA LEU A 264 -13.63 -5.83 11.76
C LEU A 264 -14.08 -4.37 11.83
N VAL A 265 -14.31 -3.85 13.04
CA VAL A 265 -14.63 -2.44 13.24
C VAL A 265 -13.42 -1.56 12.94
N ARG A 266 -12.23 -2.07 13.25
CA ARG A 266 -10.93 -1.43 12.97
C ARG A 266 -9.91 -2.49 12.56
N ALA A 267 -9.11 -2.18 11.53
CA ALA A 267 -8.00 -3.04 11.15
C ALA A 267 -6.90 -3.03 12.24
N PRO A 268 -6.36 -4.20 12.63
CA PRO A 268 -5.28 -4.28 13.59
C PRO A 268 -3.98 -3.70 12.99
N SER A 269 -3.08 -3.20 13.85
CA SER A 269 -1.75 -2.81 13.41
C SER A 269 -0.77 -3.99 13.49
N TRP A 270 -0.08 -4.29 12.40
CA TRP A 270 0.96 -5.33 12.39
C TRP A 270 2.13 -5.04 13.32
N ARG A 271 2.49 -3.76 13.49
CA ARG A 271 3.55 -3.33 14.43
C ARG A 271 3.16 -3.59 15.88
N ALA A 272 1.88 -3.46 16.21
CA ALA A 272 1.41 -3.81 17.54
C ALA A 272 1.46 -5.33 17.77
N ALA A 273 1.09 -6.11 16.74
CA ALA A 273 1.11 -7.57 16.78
C ALA A 273 2.51 -8.18 16.83
N SER A 274 3.53 -7.53 16.24
CA SER A 274 4.92 -8.05 16.23
C SER A 274 5.54 -8.22 17.61
N HIS A 275 4.97 -7.60 18.64
CA HIS A 275 5.40 -7.77 20.02
C HIS A 275 4.76 -8.97 20.74
N ALA A 276 3.95 -9.78 20.05
CA ALA A 276 3.22 -10.93 20.60
C ALA A 276 2.44 -10.60 21.88
N ARG A 277 1.88 -9.39 21.95
CA ARG A 277 1.05 -8.90 23.05
C ARG A 277 -0.44 -9.15 22.76
N PRO A 278 -1.29 -9.32 23.78
CA PRO A 278 -2.73 -9.32 23.61
C PRO A 278 -3.18 -8.01 22.96
N LEU A 279 -4.02 -8.13 21.95
CA LEU A 279 -4.64 -7.03 21.21
C LEU A 279 -6.15 -7.11 21.39
N ARG A 280 -6.73 -5.97 21.74
CA ARG A 280 -8.17 -5.78 21.77
C ARG A 280 -8.71 -5.65 20.35
N ILE A 281 -9.51 -6.63 19.93
CA ILE A 281 -10.14 -6.71 18.61
C ILE A 281 -11.65 -6.48 18.76
N GLU A 282 -12.16 -5.50 18.02
CA GLU A 282 -13.58 -5.19 17.94
C GLU A 282 -14.11 -5.59 16.57
N ALA A 283 -15.12 -6.45 16.53
CA ALA A 283 -15.69 -7.00 15.31
C ALA A 283 -17.22 -7.05 15.39
N LEU A 284 -17.89 -6.96 14.25
CA LEU A 284 -19.30 -7.27 14.11
C LEU A 284 -19.40 -8.70 13.56
N VAL A 285 -20.13 -9.55 14.26
CA VAL A 285 -20.36 -10.95 13.89
C VAL A 285 -21.87 -11.15 13.82
N ALA A 286 -22.41 -11.48 12.64
CA ALA A 286 -23.85 -11.55 12.41
C ALA A 286 -24.59 -10.29 12.91
N GLY A 287 -24.01 -9.10 12.65
CA GLY A 287 -24.50 -7.81 13.13
C GLY A 287 -24.32 -7.51 14.63
N GLN A 288 -23.80 -8.44 15.44
CA GLN A 288 -23.55 -8.22 16.86
C GLN A 288 -22.11 -7.78 17.13
N ALA A 289 -21.94 -6.71 17.92
CA ALA A 289 -20.61 -6.27 18.34
C ALA A 289 -19.98 -7.25 19.33
N GLN A 290 -18.77 -7.70 18.99
CA GLN A 290 -17.94 -8.60 19.76
C GLN A 290 -16.61 -7.92 20.06
N VAL A 291 -16.14 -8.03 21.30
CA VAL A 291 -14.84 -7.52 21.73
C VAL A 291 -14.04 -8.69 22.27
N LEU A 292 -12.87 -8.95 21.68
CA LEU A 292 -12.01 -10.08 22.02
C LEU A 292 -10.58 -9.62 22.29
N GLU A 293 -9.93 -10.20 23.29
CA GLU A 293 -8.49 -10.06 23.50
C GLU A 293 -7.78 -11.23 22.83
N LEU A 294 -7.07 -10.97 21.73
CA LEU A 294 -6.41 -11.98 20.91
C LEU A 294 -4.91 -11.70 20.82
N THR A 295 -4.08 -12.74 20.86
CA THR A 295 -2.64 -12.60 20.61
C THR A 295 -2.33 -13.17 19.22
N LEU A 296 -1.69 -12.37 18.37
CA LEU A 296 -1.20 -12.83 17.07
C LEU A 296 0.29 -13.15 17.16
N GLU A 297 0.70 -14.23 16.51
CA GLU A 297 2.10 -14.66 16.48
C GLU A 297 2.45 -15.29 15.13
N LYS A 298 3.74 -15.36 14.82
CA LYS A 298 4.22 -16.12 13.66
C LYS A 298 4.44 -17.58 14.06
N ASN A 299 3.83 -18.50 13.30
CA ASN A 299 4.00 -19.94 13.50
C ASN A 299 5.43 -20.40 13.07
N ALA A 300 5.70 -21.70 13.17
CA ALA A 300 6.98 -22.28 12.73
C ALA A 300 7.31 -22.03 11.25
N ARG A 301 6.31 -21.78 10.40
CA ARG A 301 6.44 -21.42 8.97
C ARG A 301 6.59 -19.92 8.73
N ARG A 302 6.67 -19.11 9.80
CA ARG A 302 6.71 -17.64 9.77
C ARG A 302 5.44 -16.98 9.21
N GLU A 303 4.30 -17.67 9.30
CA GLU A 303 3.00 -17.15 8.91
C GLU A 303 2.24 -16.64 10.13
N TRP A 304 1.51 -15.55 9.98
CA TRP A 304 0.65 -15.00 11.02
C TRP A 304 -0.48 -15.96 11.37
N THR A 305 -0.67 -16.19 12.66
CA THR A 305 -1.77 -16.99 13.22
C THR A 305 -2.23 -16.39 14.55
N VAL A 306 -3.43 -16.77 14.99
CA VAL A 306 -3.91 -16.45 16.34
C VAL A 306 -3.39 -17.52 17.30
N ARG A 307 -2.77 -17.09 18.40
CA ARG A 307 -2.28 -18.00 19.45
C ARG A 307 -3.43 -18.84 20.01
N GLY A 308 -3.24 -20.15 20.04
CA GLY A 308 -4.23 -21.09 20.58
C GLY A 308 -5.43 -21.32 19.66
N ASP A 309 -5.31 -21.00 18.37
CA ASP A 309 -6.34 -21.35 17.39
C ASP A 309 -6.49 -22.88 17.25
N ALA A 310 -7.69 -23.37 17.54
CA ALA A 310 -8.08 -24.77 17.44
C ALA A 310 -9.43 -24.94 16.70
N PHE A 311 -9.95 -23.88 16.06
CA PHE A 311 -11.27 -23.92 15.43
C PHE A 311 -11.19 -24.58 14.05
N PRO A 312 -12.08 -25.54 13.72
CA PRO A 312 -12.06 -26.20 12.43
C PRO A 312 -12.40 -25.22 11.30
N ALA A 313 -11.93 -25.53 10.09
CA ALA A 313 -12.31 -24.78 8.89
C ALA A 313 -13.83 -24.83 8.71
N LEU A 314 -14.42 -23.68 8.36
CA LEU A 314 -15.82 -23.62 7.96
C LEU A 314 -16.03 -24.55 6.74
N PRO A 315 -17.12 -25.32 6.70
CA PRO A 315 -17.47 -26.09 5.51
C PRO A 315 -17.50 -25.16 4.30
N ALA A 316 -16.92 -25.61 3.18
CA ALA A 316 -17.06 -24.93 1.90
C ALA A 316 -18.54 -24.69 1.65
N GLU A 317 -18.88 -23.53 1.08
CA GLU A 317 -20.26 -23.34 0.66
C GLU A 317 -20.51 -24.44 -0.37
N PRO A 318 -21.64 -25.16 -0.34
CA PRO A 318 -22.02 -25.90 -1.52
C PRO A 318 -21.98 -24.88 -2.64
N ALA A 319 -21.10 -25.11 -3.62
CA ALA A 319 -21.12 -24.33 -4.85
C ALA A 319 -22.59 -24.28 -5.22
N THR A 320 -23.16 -23.09 -5.33
CA THR A 320 -24.45 -22.95 -5.96
C THR A 320 -24.21 -23.45 -7.36
N VAL A 321 -24.39 -24.76 -7.56
CA VAL A 321 -24.63 -25.34 -8.86
C VAL A 321 -25.77 -24.46 -9.32
N ALA A 322 -25.53 -23.65 -10.35
CA ALA A 322 -26.59 -22.99 -11.07
C ALA A 322 -27.59 -24.12 -11.32
N ALA A 323 -28.66 -24.13 -10.53
CA ALA A 323 -29.60 -25.22 -10.55
C ALA A 323 -30.10 -25.22 -11.98
N ALA A 324 -29.72 -26.25 -12.73
CA ALA A 324 -30.26 -26.51 -14.04
C ALA A 324 -31.77 -26.38 -13.86
N ALA A 325 -32.36 -25.43 -14.59
CA ALA A 325 -33.75 -25.05 -14.49
C ALA A 325 -34.62 -26.32 -14.60
N ALA A 326 -35.00 -26.86 -13.44
CA ALA A 326 -36.10 -27.79 -13.34
C ALA A 326 -37.37 -26.96 -13.60
N PRO A 327 -38.36 -27.48 -14.34
CA PRO A 327 -39.57 -26.74 -14.66
C PRO A 327 -40.23 -26.30 -13.36
N PRO A 328 -40.60 -25.01 -13.21
CA PRO A 328 -41.27 -24.57 -12.01
C PRO A 328 -42.64 -25.26 -11.89
N GLU A 329 -42.81 -26.03 -10.82
CA GLU A 329 -44.14 -26.33 -10.28
C GLU A 329 -44.84 -25.01 -9.93
N PRO A 330 -46.16 -24.91 -10.13
CA PRO A 330 -46.89 -23.65 -10.12
C PRO A 330 -46.91 -23.05 -8.71
N GLN A 331 -46.01 -22.10 -8.49
CA GLN A 331 -46.07 -21.19 -7.36
C GLN A 331 -47.27 -20.26 -7.56
N ALA A 332 -48.10 -20.17 -6.53
CA ALA A 332 -49.22 -19.24 -6.49
C ALA A 332 -48.73 -17.81 -6.80
N LEU A 333 -49.36 -17.17 -7.77
CA LEU A 333 -49.04 -15.81 -8.23
C LEU A 333 -48.92 -14.85 -7.03
N PRO A 334 -47.78 -14.16 -6.85
CA PRO A 334 -47.77 -12.93 -6.09
C PRO A 334 -48.67 -11.92 -6.82
N ALA A 335 -49.51 -11.20 -6.08
CA ALA A 335 -50.33 -10.13 -6.63
C ALA A 335 -49.45 -9.12 -7.40
N PRO A 336 -49.94 -8.54 -8.50
CA PRO A 336 -49.14 -7.66 -9.36
C PRO A 336 -48.65 -6.46 -8.55
N GLY A 337 -47.35 -6.43 -8.27
CA GLY A 337 -46.68 -5.32 -7.60
C GLY A 337 -46.14 -4.34 -8.62
N ASN A 338 -46.49 -3.06 -8.47
CA ASN A 338 -46.05 -1.94 -9.29
C ASN A 338 -44.55 -2.02 -9.65
N ALA A 339 -44.22 -1.98 -10.94
CA ALA A 339 -42.83 -1.97 -11.39
C ALA A 339 -42.16 -0.64 -11.00
N THR A 340 -40.99 -0.68 -10.35
CA THR A 340 -40.26 0.55 -10.02
C THR A 340 -39.60 1.09 -11.31
N LEU A 341 -39.83 2.35 -11.67
CA LEU A 341 -39.15 2.99 -12.81
C LEU A 341 -37.81 3.58 -12.38
N ASP A 342 -36.85 3.48 -13.28
CA ASP A 342 -35.61 4.24 -13.22
C ASP A 342 -35.84 5.70 -13.64
N LEU A 343 -35.51 6.64 -12.76
CA LEU A 343 -35.72 8.07 -12.97
C LEU A 343 -34.80 8.63 -14.07
N GLU A 344 -33.62 8.04 -14.27
CA GLU A 344 -32.69 8.45 -15.33
C GLU A 344 -33.26 8.09 -16.71
N LEU A 345 -33.81 6.89 -16.84
CA LEU A 345 -34.44 6.43 -18.09
C LEU A 345 -35.70 7.23 -18.45
N VAL A 346 -36.50 7.65 -17.46
CA VAL A 346 -37.67 8.52 -17.69
C VAL A 346 -37.27 9.92 -18.14
N GLN A 347 -36.11 10.42 -17.71
CA GLN A 347 -35.59 11.73 -18.16
C GLN A 347 -35.02 11.68 -19.58
N VAL A 348 -34.41 10.55 -19.96
CA VAL A 348 -33.87 10.33 -21.31
C VAL A 348 -34.99 10.03 -22.32
N GLU A 349 -36.01 9.26 -21.94
CA GLU A 349 -37.11 8.84 -22.82
C GLU A 349 -38.51 9.23 -22.27
N PRO A 350 -38.81 10.51 -21.98
CA PRO A 350 -40.06 10.90 -21.32
C PRO A 350 -41.31 10.57 -22.15
N GLN A 351 -41.18 10.53 -23.47
CA GLN A 351 -42.30 10.19 -24.36
C GLN A 351 -42.79 8.75 -24.17
N ARG A 352 -41.89 7.82 -23.82
CA ARG A 352 -42.21 6.40 -23.64
C ARG A 352 -43.15 6.15 -22.45
N TYR A 353 -43.12 7.06 -21.49
CA TYR A 353 -43.88 6.95 -20.24
C TYR A 353 -45.05 7.94 -20.19
N SER A 354 -45.29 8.72 -21.25
CA SER A 354 -46.42 9.65 -21.31
C SER A 354 -47.76 8.93 -21.13
N GLN A 355 -48.69 9.57 -20.43
CA GLN A 355 -50.03 9.08 -20.08
C GLN A 355 -50.08 7.82 -19.19
N ARG A 356 -48.92 7.29 -18.76
CA ARG A 356 -48.85 6.16 -17.82
C ARG A 356 -49.18 6.60 -16.41
N LEU A 357 -49.86 5.73 -15.67
CA LEU A 357 -50.17 5.96 -14.26
C LEU A 357 -48.91 5.70 -13.43
N VAL A 358 -48.47 6.70 -12.68
CA VAL A 358 -47.24 6.65 -11.89
C VAL A 358 -47.49 7.10 -10.47
N LYS A 359 -46.71 6.56 -9.55
CA LYS A 359 -46.66 6.97 -8.15
C LYS A 359 -45.25 7.42 -7.81
N ALA A 360 -45.09 8.71 -7.53
CA ALA A 360 -43.84 9.29 -7.09
C ALA A 360 -43.86 9.50 -5.57
N THR A 361 -42.84 9.03 -4.88
CA THR A 361 -42.60 9.29 -3.46
C THR A 361 -41.41 10.22 -3.34
N THR A 362 -41.60 11.36 -2.69
CA THR A 362 -40.52 12.34 -2.49
C THR A 362 -39.65 11.94 -1.30
N VAL A 363 -38.43 12.48 -1.23
CA VAL A 363 -37.51 12.32 -0.08
C VAL A 363 -38.11 12.79 1.25
N ARG A 364 -39.12 13.68 1.19
CA ARG A 364 -39.88 14.16 2.36
C ARG A 364 -41.09 13.29 2.70
N GLY A 365 -41.21 12.12 2.09
CA GLY A 365 -42.30 11.16 2.31
C GLY A 365 -43.65 11.56 1.70
N ARG A 366 -43.72 12.62 0.88
CA ARG A 366 -44.95 12.99 0.17
C ARG A 366 -45.16 12.09 -1.03
N ILE A 367 -46.40 11.66 -1.25
CA ILE A 367 -46.79 10.79 -2.35
C ILE A 367 -47.61 11.59 -3.36
N ALA A 368 -47.20 11.56 -4.63
CA ALA A 368 -47.96 12.09 -5.75
C ALA A 368 -48.30 10.95 -6.71
N GLU A 369 -49.59 10.76 -6.98
CA GLU A 369 -50.10 9.70 -7.84
C GLU A 369 -50.97 10.31 -8.93
N GLY A 370 -50.75 9.88 -10.18
CA GLY A 370 -51.49 10.38 -11.33
C GLY A 370 -50.84 9.95 -12.65
N ARG A 371 -51.30 10.53 -13.76
CA ARG A 371 -50.73 10.29 -15.09
C ARG A 371 -49.53 11.16 -15.34
N PHE A 372 -48.42 10.56 -15.76
CA PHE A 372 -47.25 11.29 -16.20
C PHE A 372 -47.54 11.99 -17.53
N THR A 373 -47.38 13.32 -17.58
CA THR A 373 -47.68 14.11 -18.80
C THR A 373 -46.42 14.50 -19.56
N GLY A 374 -45.25 14.43 -18.91
CA GLY A 374 -43.95 14.79 -19.49
C GLY A 374 -43.08 15.57 -18.52
N LEU A 375 -42.01 16.16 -19.05
CA LEU A 375 -41.17 17.13 -18.36
C LEU A 375 -41.57 18.55 -18.76
N ASP A 376 -41.49 19.51 -17.84
CA ASP A 376 -41.68 20.92 -18.17
C ASP A 376 -40.39 21.58 -18.71
N SER A 377 -40.44 22.89 -18.99
CA SER A 377 -39.29 23.66 -19.52
C SER A 377 -38.09 23.72 -18.57
N GLU A 378 -38.26 23.35 -17.31
CA GLU A 378 -37.22 23.30 -16.28
C GLU A 378 -36.78 21.85 -15.96
N GLY A 379 -37.27 20.85 -16.72
CA GLY A 379 -36.95 19.44 -16.51
C GLY A 379 -37.67 18.79 -15.32
N ARG A 380 -38.74 19.39 -14.79
CA ARG A 380 -39.54 18.84 -13.69
C ARG A 380 -40.58 17.85 -14.21
N LEU A 381 -40.77 16.74 -13.48
CA LEU A 381 -41.79 15.74 -13.79
C LEU A 381 -43.19 16.31 -13.50
N VAL A 382 -44.06 16.26 -14.51
CA VAL A 382 -45.47 16.70 -14.40
C VAL A 382 -46.38 15.48 -14.26
N ILE A 383 -47.02 15.35 -13.11
CA ILE A 383 -48.00 14.29 -12.81
C ILE A 383 -49.38 14.93 -12.67
N ARG A 384 -50.34 14.53 -13.50
CA ARG A 384 -51.72 15.03 -13.48
C ARG A 384 -52.65 14.01 -12.83
N ARG A 385 -53.43 14.46 -11.86
CA ARG A 385 -54.45 13.66 -11.18
C ARG A 385 -55.83 14.29 -11.40
N GLU A 386 -56.75 13.51 -11.95
CA GLU A 386 -58.16 13.87 -11.98
C GLU A 386 -58.74 13.66 -10.58
N MET A 387 -59.38 14.70 -10.01
CA MET A 387 -60.05 14.59 -8.72
C MET A 387 -61.54 14.22 -8.91
N PRO A 388 -62.18 13.59 -7.91
CA PRO A 388 -63.63 13.36 -7.95
C PRO A 388 -64.36 14.71 -7.84
N GLY A 389 -65.00 15.15 -8.93
CA GLY A 389 -65.56 16.50 -9.10
C GLY A 389 -64.70 17.31 -10.08
N ALA A 390 -65.31 18.12 -10.95
CA ALA A 390 -64.70 18.72 -12.16
C ALA A 390 -63.45 19.62 -11.93
N GLY A 391 -62.33 19.03 -11.50
CA GLY A 391 -61.07 19.69 -11.23
C GLY A 391 -59.88 18.75 -11.40
N GLU A 392 -58.84 19.24 -12.07
CA GLU A 392 -57.56 18.54 -12.25
C GLU A 392 -56.53 19.11 -11.27
N ALA A 393 -55.73 18.26 -10.64
CA ALA A 393 -54.57 18.64 -9.85
C ALA A 393 -53.28 18.26 -10.60
N SER A 394 -52.37 19.22 -10.79
CA SER A 394 -51.05 18.98 -11.38
C SER A 394 -49.95 19.08 -10.34
N TYR A 395 -49.16 18.02 -10.18
CA TYR A 395 -47.97 17.99 -9.35
C TYR A 395 -46.74 18.21 -10.22
N LEU A 396 -45.90 19.18 -9.84
CA LEU A 396 -44.60 19.41 -10.46
C LEU A 396 -43.51 18.98 -9.47
N LEU A 397 -42.71 17.98 -9.85
CA LEU A 397 -41.69 17.39 -8.99
C LEU A 397 -40.31 17.54 -9.64
N ARG A 398 -39.33 18.03 -8.88
CA ARG A 398 -37.93 18.05 -9.33
C ARG A 398 -37.36 16.63 -9.25
N PRO A 399 -36.54 16.18 -10.21
CA PRO A 399 -35.91 14.86 -10.17
C PRO A 399 -35.17 14.60 -8.85
N ALA A 400 -34.41 15.59 -8.35
CA ALA A 400 -33.68 15.50 -7.09
C ALA A 400 -34.55 15.33 -5.83
N GLU A 401 -35.85 15.60 -5.91
CA GLU A 401 -36.78 15.46 -4.79
C GLU A 401 -37.49 14.09 -4.77
N ILE A 402 -37.33 13.28 -5.81
CA ILE A 402 -37.99 11.97 -5.96
C ILE A 402 -37.09 10.88 -5.38
N ALA A 403 -37.57 10.23 -4.32
CA ALA A 403 -36.90 9.08 -3.71
C ALA A 403 -37.22 7.77 -4.42
N ARG A 404 -38.46 7.64 -4.94
CA ARG A 404 -38.93 6.44 -5.64
C ARG A 404 -40.01 6.80 -6.66
N LEU A 405 -39.94 6.21 -7.85
CA LEU A 405 -40.95 6.32 -8.90
C LEU A 405 -41.45 4.92 -9.26
N GLU A 406 -42.76 4.70 -9.25
CA GLU A 406 -43.38 3.40 -9.55
C GLU A 406 -44.38 3.54 -10.69
N LEU A 407 -44.43 2.53 -11.56
CA LEU A 407 -45.42 2.37 -12.63
C LEU A 407 -46.58 1.61 -12.03
N LEU A 408 -47.73 2.25 -12.01
CA LEU A 408 -48.96 1.57 -11.65
C LEU A 408 -49.49 0.93 -12.92
N GLU A 409 -49.15 -0.34 -13.13
CA GLU A 409 -49.81 -1.15 -14.16
C GLU A 409 -51.24 -1.43 -13.71
N ARG A 410 -52.19 -1.19 -14.62
CA ARG A 410 -53.58 -1.59 -14.43
C ARG A 410 -53.94 -2.63 -15.47
#